data_AF-A0AAJ2A2Y9-F1
#
_entry.id   AF-A0AAJ2A2Y9-F1
#
_cell.length_a   1.000
_cell.length_b   1.000
_cell.length_c   1.000
_cell.angle_alpha   90.00
_cell.angle_beta   90.00
_cell.angle_gamma   90.00
#
_symmetry.space_group_name_H-M   'P 1'
#
loop_
_entity.id
_entity.type
_entity.pdbx_description
1 polymer ?
#
loop_
_entity_poly.entity_id
_entity_poly.type
_entity_poly.pdbx_seq_one_letter_code
_entity_poly.pdbx_strand_id
1 'polypeptide(L)'
;MVDLARAPRGRSSDSVAALATDAGAEAEVDDDSSDEKALQDILATLRNRNKHDFQHYKRATVQRRIERRMRVNRLTSIAEYRDFVRRNAGELSPLLADLLISVTSFVRDPTSFATLAEEVISHLMNSVSAGEEARIWVPACASEEESYSVAILIQEYADRMPQPPRVQIFATDINEA
;
A
#
# COMPACT_ATOMS: atom_id res chain seq x y z
N MET A 1 3.86 9.89 3.94
CA MET A 1 4.06 8.55 4.55
C MET A 1 5.57 8.30 4.58
N VAL A 2 6.26 8.74 5.63
CA VAL A 2 7.73 8.75 5.66
C VAL A 2 8.19 8.10 6.94
N ASP A 3 8.93 7.00 6.84
CA ASP A 3 9.57 6.37 8.00
C ASP A 3 11.02 6.84 8.11
N LEU A 4 11.40 7.22 9.33
CA LEU A 4 12.71 7.73 9.67
C LEU A 4 13.43 6.67 10.49
N ALA A 5 14.20 5.82 9.81
CA ALA A 5 14.95 4.77 10.47
C ALA A 5 16.23 5.35 11.10
N ARG A 6 16.25 5.48 12.44
CA ARG A 6 17.48 5.55 13.26
C ARG A 6 17.83 4.16 13.78
N ALA A 7 19.12 3.89 14.02
CA ALA A 7 19.61 2.58 14.48
C ALA A 7 18.87 2.06 15.73
N PRO A 8 18.49 0.76 15.79
CA PRO A 8 17.50 0.27 16.76
C PRO A 8 18.05 0.13 18.19
N ARG A 9 17.29 0.64 19.18
CA ARG A 9 17.36 0.19 20.58
C ARG A 9 16.04 -0.45 20.96
N GLY A 10 16.13 -1.69 21.44
CA GLY A 10 15.01 -2.61 21.61
C GLY A 10 14.03 -2.21 22.71
N ARG A 11 12.77 -2.63 22.53
CA ARG A 11 11.78 -2.66 23.59
C ARG A 11 10.82 -3.84 23.39
N SER A 12 10.51 -4.47 24.53
CA SER A 12 9.66 -5.64 24.76
C SER A 12 8.17 -5.36 24.52
N SER A 13 7.43 -6.38 24.09
CA SER A 13 5.96 -6.40 24.00
C SER A 13 5.39 -7.51 24.88
N ASP A 14 4.42 -7.18 25.71
CA ASP A 14 3.65 -8.13 26.55
C ASP A 14 2.15 -7.99 26.27
N SER A 15 1.46 -9.14 26.40
CA SER A 15 0.02 -9.33 26.70
C SER A 15 -0.98 -9.07 25.56
N VAL A 16 -2.13 -9.75 25.39
CA VAL A 16 -2.82 -10.89 26.05
C VAL A 16 -3.93 -11.37 25.09
N ALA A 17 -4.30 -12.65 25.20
CA ALA A 17 -5.29 -13.34 24.36
C ALA A 17 -6.76 -13.09 24.78
N ALA A 18 -7.66 -13.18 23.79
CA ALA A 18 -9.12 -13.05 23.90
C ALA A 18 -9.82 -14.40 24.15
N LEU A 19 -11.03 -14.34 24.74
CA LEU A 19 -11.93 -15.47 24.98
C LEU A 19 -13.24 -15.32 24.19
N ALA A 20 -13.55 -16.39 23.46
CA ALA A 20 -14.86 -17.02 23.18
C ALA A 20 -16.01 -16.24 22.51
N THR A 21 -16.53 -16.83 21.44
CA THR A 21 -17.95 -16.81 21.06
C THR A 21 -18.31 -18.13 20.39
N ASP A 22 -19.40 -18.75 20.84
CA ASP A 22 -20.16 -19.76 20.09
C ASP A 22 -21.64 -19.47 20.27
N ALA A 23 -22.39 -19.50 19.16
CA ALA A 23 -23.74 -20.03 19.00
C ALA A 23 -24.33 -19.47 17.70
N GLY A 24 -24.70 -20.39 16.81
CA GLY A 24 -25.11 -20.12 15.43
C GLY A 24 -26.52 -19.56 15.24
N ALA A 25 -26.79 -19.23 13.97
CA ALA A 25 -28.11 -18.96 13.42
C ALA A 25 -28.19 -19.50 11.98
N GLU A 26 -29.37 -19.99 11.63
CA GLU A 26 -29.72 -20.85 10.51
C GLU A 26 -29.70 -20.15 9.14
N ALA A 27 -29.58 -20.98 8.09
CA ALA A 27 -29.25 -20.61 6.71
C ALA A 27 -30.38 -19.95 5.91
N GLU A 28 -30.13 -18.72 5.45
CA GLU A 28 -30.70 -18.16 4.22
C GLU A 28 -29.82 -18.63 3.03
N VAL A 29 -30.44 -19.16 1.96
CA VAL A 29 -29.69 -19.76 0.84
C VAL A 29 -29.06 -18.68 -0.06
N ASP A 30 -27.86 -18.26 0.33
CA ASP A 30 -26.55 -18.56 -0.31
C ASP A 30 -26.11 -17.89 -1.62
N ASP A 31 -26.77 -16.84 -2.13
CA ASP A 31 -26.22 -16.03 -3.24
C ASP A 31 -24.97 -15.24 -2.80
N ASP A 32 -25.05 -14.61 -1.62
CA ASP A 32 -23.94 -13.90 -0.99
C ASP A 32 -22.76 -14.85 -0.69
N SER A 33 -23.04 -16.12 -0.36
CA SER A 33 -21.96 -17.09 -0.10
C SER A 33 -21.36 -17.68 -1.38
N SER A 34 -22.14 -17.84 -2.45
CA SER A 34 -21.63 -18.24 -3.76
C SER A 34 -20.67 -17.19 -4.31
N ASP A 35 -21.06 -15.92 -4.23
CA ASP A 35 -20.25 -14.78 -4.66
C ASP A 35 -19.01 -14.61 -3.78
N GLU A 36 -19.15 -14.81 -2.47
CA GLU A 36 -18.03 -14.81 -1.53
C GLU A 36 -17.02 -15.93 -1.85
N LYS A 37 -17.48 -17.15 -2.13
CA LYS A 37 -16.62 -18.26 -2.56
C LYS A 37 -15.92 -17.93 -3.89
N ALA A 38 -16.63 -17.36 -4.85
CA ALA A 38 -16.04 -16.97 -6.13
C ALA A 38 -14.97 -15.88 -5.97
N LEU A 39 -15.21 -14.91 -5.08
CA LEU A 39 -14.24 -13.87 -4.74
C LEU A 39 -12.99 -14.47 -4.07
N GLN A 40 -13.16 -15.36 -3.10
CA GLN A 40 -12.04 -16.06 -2.46
C GLN A 40 -11.22 -16.87 -3.48
N ASP A 41 -11.87 -17.54 -4.43
CA ASP A 41 -11.22 -18.29 -5.51
C ASP A 41 -10.38 -17.38 -6.44
N ILE A 42 -10.88 -16.19 -6.76
CA ILE A 42 -10.15 -15.19 -7.54
C ILE A 42 -8.89 -14.74 -6.78
N LEU A 43 -9.03 -14.42 -5.50
CA LEU A 43 -7.90 -13.99 -4.66
C LEU A 43 -6.86 -15.10 -4.46
N ALA A 44 -7.31 -16.34 -4.28
CA ALA A 44 -6.41 -17.50 -4.22
C ALA A 44 -5.64 -17.68 -5.53
N THR A 45 -6.30 -17.47 -6.68
CA THR A 45 -5.65 -17.53 -8.00
C THR A 45 -4.57 -16.48 -8.15
N LEU A 46 -4.83 -15.23 -7.73
CA LEU A 46 -3.85 -14.14 -7.71
C LEU A 46 -2.66 -14.47 -6.80
N ARG A 47 -2.92 -14.95 -5.58
CA ARG A 47 -1.86 -15.31 -4.62
C ARG A 47 -0.96 -16.41 -5.17
N ASN A 48 -1.53 -17.44 -5.79
CA ASN A 48 -0.78 -18.58 -6.30
C ASN A 48 0.07 -18.23 -7.54
N ARG A 49 -0.37 -17.30 -8.38
CA ARG A 49 0.32 -16.96 -9.64
C ARG A 49 1.24 -15.75 -9.54
N ASN A 50 0.89 -14.75 -8.74
CA ASN A 50 1.62 -13.47 -8.65
C ASN A 50 2.23 -13.21 -7.25
N LYS A 51 2.03 -14.11 -6.28
CA LYS A 51 2.53 -13.98 -4.89
C LYS A 51 2.04 -12.74 -4.13
N HIS A 52 1.11 -11.96 -4.69
CA HIS A 52 0.46 -10.85 -3.99
C HIS A 52 -0.72 -11.35 -3.17
N ASP A 53 -0.77 -10.96 -1.90
CA ASP A 53 -1.84 -11.29 -0.99
C ASP A 53 -2.73 -10.07 -0.73
N PHE A 54 -4.03 -10.21 -1.02
CA PHE A 54 -5.04 -9.17 -0.86
C PHE A 54 -5.97 -9.43 0.34
N GLN A 55 -5.68 -10.43 1.19
CA GLN A 55 -6.50 -10.77 2.37
C GLN A 55 -6.67 -9.60 3.35
N HIS A 56 -5.67 -8.71 3.43
CA HIS A 56 -5.69 -7.54 4.33
C HIS A 56 -6.20 -6.25 3.66
N TYR A 57 -6.59 -6.31 2.38
CA TYR A 57 -7.16 -5.16 1.70
C TYR A 57 -8.63 -4.98 2.08
N LYS A 58 -9.09 -3.72 2.12
CA LYS A 58 -10.50 -3.41 2.38
C LYS A 58 -11.39 -4.14 1.36
N ARG A 59 -12.29 -4.99 1.86
CA ARG A 59 -13.16 -5.86 1.05
C ARG A 59 -13.91 -5.10 -0.04
N ALA A 60 -14.58 -4.01 0.34
CA ALA A 60 -15.33 -3.15 -0.58
C ALA A 60 -14.46 -2.58 -1.72
N THR A 61 -13.18 -2.30 -1.45
CA THR A 61 -12.26 -1.84 -2.49
C THR A 61 -11.97 -2.94 -3.50
N VAL A 62 -11.63 -4.14 -3.02
CA VAL A 62 -11.33 -5.31 -3.87
C VAL A 62 -12.53 -5.66 -4.76
N GLN A 63 -13.73 -5.74 -4.16
CA GLN A 63 -14.96 -6.05 -4.86
C GLN A 63 -15.24 -5.03 -5.98
N ARG A 64 -15.19 -3.72 -5.69
CA ARG A 64 -15.38 -2.67 -6.69
C ARG A 64 -14.37 -2.74 -7.85
N ARG A 65 -13.13 -3.17 -7.60
CA ARG A 65 -12.12 -3.37 -8.65
C ARG A 65 -12.44 -4.58 -9.50
N ILE A 66 -12.89 -5.68 -8.90
CA ILE A 66 -13.33 -6.88 -9.63
C ILE A 66 -14.57 -6.56 -10.49
N GLU A 67 -15.56 -5.86 -9.94
CA GLU A 67 -16.74 -5.41 -10.70
C GLU A 67 -16.38 -4.48 -11.87
N ARG A 68 -15.31 -3.67 -11.73
CA ARG A 68 -14.78 -2.89 -12.86
C ARG A 68 -14.23 -3.81 -13.94
N ARG A 69 -13.43 -4.83 -13.58
CA ARG A 69 -12.90 -5.82 -14.53
C ARG A 69 -14.00 -6.64 -15.18
N MET A 70 -15.05 -7.01 -14.45
CA MET A 70 -16.25 -7.66 -14.99
C MET A 70 -16.90 -6.82 -16.08
N ARG A 71 -17.12 -5.52 -15.83
CA ARG A 71 -17.70 -4.60 -16.82
C ARG A 71 -16.83 -4.45 -18.07
N VAL A 72 -15.51 -4.37 -17.91
CA VAL A 72 -14.55 -4.32 -19.04
C VAL A 72 -14.67 -5.58 -19.91
N ASN A 73 -14.84 -6.74 -19.28
CA ASN A 73 -14.98 -8.03 -19.95
C ASN A 73 -16.43 -8.42 -20.29
N ARG A 74 -17.41 -7.55 -20.03
CA ARG A 74 -18.86 -7.76 -20.26
C ARG A 74 -19.42 -9.00 -19.56
N LEU A 75 -18.96 -9.26 -18.34
CA LEU A 75 -19.43 -10.36 -17.49
C LEU A 75 -20.40 -9.84 -16.45
N THR A 76 -21.40 -10.65 -16.11
CA THR A 76 -22.56 -10.23 -15.30
C THR A 76 -22.52 -10.78 -13.88
N SER A 77 -21.73 -11.84 -13.63
CA SER A 77 -21.54 -12.41 -12.30
C SER A 77 -20.06 -12.59 -11.95
N ILE A 78 -19.76 -12.59 -10.65
CA ILE A 78 -18.41 -12.87 -10.17
C ILE A 78 -17.99 -14.32 -10.42
N ALA A 79 -18.95 -15.25 -10.47
CA ALA A 79 -18.71 -16.64 -10.85
C ALA A 79 -18.20 -16.75 -12.31
N GLU A 80 -18.81 -16.03 -13.24
CA GLU A 80 -18.33 -15.93 -14.62
C GLU A 80 -16.91 -15.35 -14.68
N TYR A 81 -16.64 -14.32 -13.88
CA TYR A 81 -15.32 -13.69 -13.82
C TYR A 81 -14.25 -14.60 -13.23
N ARG A 82 -14.55 -15.36 -12.16
CA ARG A 82 -13.67 -16.41 -11.62
C ARG A 82 -13.27 -17.39 -12.71
N ASP A 83 -14.24 -17.88 -13.48
CA ASP A 83 -13.97 -18.86 -14.53
C ASP A 83 -13.20 -18.27 -15.71
N PHE A 84 -13.42 -16.98 -15.99
CA PHE A 84 -12.66 -16.22 -16.97
C PHE A 84 -11.19 -16.06 -16.56
N VAL A 85 -10.92 -15.60 -15.33
CA VAL A 85 -9.56 -15.44 -14.77
C VAL A 85 -8.79 -16.76 -14.74
N ARG A 86 -9.46 -17.88 -14.46
CA ARG A 86 -8.84 -19.22 -14.49
C ARG A 86 -8.40 -19.63 -15.90
N ARG A 87 -9.22 -19.36 -16.92
CA ARG A 87 -8.99 -19.75 -18.32
C ARG A 87 -8.08 -18.78 -19.07
N ASN A 88 -8.07 -17.50 -18.69
CA ASN A 88 -7.32 -16.46 -19.37
C ASN A 88 -6.20 -15.92 -18.48
N ALA A 89 -4.99 -16.47 -18.67
CA ALA A 89 -3.81 -16.01 -17.93
C ALA A 89 -3.50 -14.51 -18.16
N GLY A 90 -3.89 -13.96 -19.31
CA GLY A 90 -3.71 -12.54 -19.63
C GLY A 90 -4.57 -11.58 -18.79
N GLU A 91 -5.63 -12.05 -18.13
CA GLU A 91 -6.49 -11.21 -17.29
C GLU A 91 -5.87 -10.92 -15.91
N LEU A 92 -4.89 -11.70 -15.46
CA LEU A 92 -4.31 -11.54 -14.13
C LEU A 92 -3.52 -10.24 -13.98
N SER A 93 -2.73 -9.86 -14.99
CA SER A 93 -1.97 -8.61 -14.92
C SER A 93 -2.87 -7.37 -14.89
N PRO A 94 -3.90 -7.24 -15.75
CA PRO A 94 -4.88 -6.16 -15.65
C PRO A 94 -5.67 -6.15 -14.33
N LEU A 95 -6.03 -7.32 -13.78
CA LEU A 95 -6.70 -7.41 -12.48
C LEU A 95 -5.76 -6.93 -11.37
N LEU A 96 -4.50 -7.36 -11.39
CA LEU A 96 -3.49 -6.95 -10.42
C LEU A 96 -3.28 -5.43 -10.46
N ALA A 97 -3.11 -4.85 -11.65
CA ALA A 97 -2.97 -3.40 -11.83
C ALA A 97 -4.20 -2.62 -11.34
N ASP A 98 -5.40 -3.18 -11.48
CA ASP A 98 -6.62 -2.55 -10.95
C ASP A 98 -6.70 -2.60 -9.41
N LEU A 99 -6.15 -3.66 -8.80
CA LEU A 99 -6.11 -3.82 -7.35
C LEU A 99 -5.01 -2.96 -6.70
N LEU A 100 -3.87 -2.80 -7.37
CA LEU A 100 -2.77 -1.91 -6.97
C LEU A 100 -3.07 -0.48 -7.43
N ILE A 101 -3.78 0.27 -6.58
CA ILE A 101 -4.21 1.64 -6.89
C ILE A 101 -2.99 2.59 -6.82
N SER A 102 -2.31 2.77 -7.95
CA SER A 102 -1.18 3.70 -8.10
C SER A 102 -1.65 5.06 -8.60
N VAL A 103 -2.25 5.87 -7.71
CA VAL A 103 -2.54 7.28 -8.00
C VAL A 103 -1.76 8.14 -7.04
N THR A 104 -0.90 9.01 -7.57
CA THR A 104 -0.06 9.93 -6.80
C THR A 104 0.13 11.24 -7.58
N SER A 105 0.65 12.27 -6.91
CA SER A 105 0.96 13.57 -7.49
C SER A 105 2.01 14.27 -6.62
N PHE A 106 2.70 15.26 -7.20
CA PHE A 106 3.57 16.13 -6.41
C PHE A 106 2.77 16.82 -5.31
N VAL A 107 3.32 16.83 -4.09
CA VAL A 107 2.75 17.51 -2.93
C VAL A 107 1.24 17.21 -2.77
N ARG A 108 0.88 15.92 -2.87
CA ARG A 108 -0.51 15.45 -2.97
C ARG A 108 -1.45 15.99 -1.88
N ASP A 109 -0.91 16.15 -0.66
CA ASP A 109 -1.58 16.83 0.45
C ASP A 109 -0.69 17.98 0.95
N PRO A 110 -0.97 19.22 0.51
CA PRO A 110 -0.17 20.39 0.88
C PRO A 110 -0.07 20.61 2.38
N THR A 111 -1.12 20.31 3.15
CA THR A 111 -1.11 20.50 4.60
C THR A 111 -0.19 19.49 5.26
N SER A 112 -0.27 18.21 4.88
CA SER A 112 0.64 17.19 5.39
C SER A 112 2.10 17.46 5.02
N PHE A 113 2.35 17.97 3.79
CA PHE A 113 3.69 18.33 3.33
C PHE A 113 4.26 19.56 4.06
N ALA A 114 3.42 20.55 4.40
CA ALA A 114 3.85 21.68 5.21
C ALA A 114 4.30 21.21 6.61
N THR A 115 3.50 20.37 7.28
CA THR A 115 3.89 19.78 8.58
C THR A 115 5.16 18.93 8.47
N LEU A 116 5.29 18.13 7.40
CA LEU A 116 6.50 17.34 7.13
C LEU A 116 7.74 18.24 7.01
N ALA A 117 7.65 19.37 6.31
CA ALA A 117 8.74 20.31 6.15
C ALA A 117 9.11 21.00 7.48
N GLU A 118 8.11 21.56 8.15
CA GLU A 118 8.30 22.43 9.32
C GLU A 118 8.70 21.67 10.58
N GLU A 119 8.12 20.49 10.81
CA GLU A 119 8.31 19.75 12.05
C GLU A 119 9.31 18.60 11.88
N VAL A 120 9.13 17.78 10.85
CA VAL A 120 9.84 16.49 10.74
C VAL A 120 11.18 16.64 10.05
N ILE A 121 11.21 17.24 8.84
CA ILE A 121 12.45 17.44 8.08
C ILE A 121 13.37 18.40 8.84
N SER A 122 12.83 19.50 9.38
CA SER A 122 13.63 20.44 10.17
C SER A 122 14.29 19.74 11.36
N HIS A 123 13.54 18.95 12.13
CA HIS A 123 14.08 18.22 13.27
C HIS A 123 15.11 17.17 12.84
N LEU A 124 14.82 16.38 11.81
CA LEU A 124 15.72 15.36 11.29
C LEU A 124 17.06 15.98 10.90
N MET A 125 17.05 17.02 10.08
CA MET A 125 18.25 17.63 9.51
C MET A 125 19.13 18.30 10.57
N ASN A 126 18.54 18.87 11.63
CA ASN A 126 19.31 19.42 12.76
C ASN A 126 19.80 18.36 13.76
N SER A 127 19.21 17.17 13.75
CA SER A 127 19.52 16.11 14.72
C SER A 127 20.65 15.18 14.28
N VAL A 128 21.08 15.24 13.02
CA VAL A 128 22.13 14.39 12.43
C VAL A 128 23.42 15.19 12.37
N SER A 129 24.51 14.62 12.90
CA SER A 129 25.78 15.31 13.01
C SER A 129 26.45 15.48 11.63
N ALA A 130 27.30 16.49 11.49
CA ALA A 130 28.14 16.64 10.29
C ALA A 130 28.99 15.37 10.07
N GLY A 131 28.82 14.70 8.93
CA GLY A 131 29.49 13.45 8.58
C GLY A 131 28.66 12.18 8.81
N GLU A 132 27.50 12.29 9.46
CA GLU A 132 26.50 11.21 9.54
C GLU A 132 25.50 11.29 8.37
N GLU A 133 24.78 10.19 8.13
CA GLU A 133 23.80 10.07 7.04
C GLU A 133 22.37 9.98 7.59
N ALA A 134 21.49 10.84 7.10
CA ALA A 134 20.05 10.74 7.31
C ALA A 134 19.46 9.77 6.27
N ARG A 135 18.76 8.74 6.74
CA ARG A 135 18.13 7.73 5.87
C ARG A 135 16.62 7.82 5.99
N ILE A 136 15.96 7.94 4.84
CA ILE A 136 14.54 8.21 4.74
C ILE A 136 13.91 7.15 3.85
N TRP A 137 12.80 6.56 4.30
CA TRP A 137 12.07 5.58 3.51
C TRP A 137 10.68 6.08 3.15
N VAL A 138 10.38 6.08 1.86
CA VAL A 138 9.07 6.39 1.27
C VAL A 138 8.48 5.08 0.72
N PRO A 139 7.68 4.35 1.51
CA PRO A 139 6.99 3.15 1.03
C PRO A 139 5.75 3.52 0.21
N ALA A 140 5.34 2.59 -0.66
CA ALA A 140 4.20 2.74 -1.57
C ALA A 140 4.29 4.01 -2.44
N CYS A 141 5.45 4.23 -3.07
CA CYS A 141 5.76 5.45 -3.79
C CYS A 141 5.04 5.61 -5.14
N ALA A 142 4.34 4.58 -5.64
CA ALA A 142 3.73 4.56 -6.96
C ALA A 142 4.73 5.04 -8.04
N SER A 143 4.39 6.07 -8.82
CA SER A 143 5.26 6.70 -9.82
C SER A 143 6.27 7.73 -9.27
N GLU A 144 6.54 7.68 -7.96
CA GLU A 144 7.59 8.41 -7.23
C GLU A 144 7.37 9.91 -7.00
N GLU A 145 6.28 10.54 -7.46
CA GLU A 145 6.07 11.98 -7.27
C GLU A 145 6.09 12.41 -5.79
N GLU A 146 5.62 11.55 -4.87
CA GLU A 146 5.72 11.79 -3.42
C GLU A 146 7.18 11.76 -2.95
N SER A 147 7.95 10.77 -3.42
CA SER A 147 9.38 10.61 -3.09
C SER A 147 10.21 11.82 -3.57
N TYR A 148 9.96 12.31 -4.78
CA TYR A 148 10.60 13.53 -5.28
C TYR A 148 10.15 14.78 -4.51
N SER A 149 8.87 14.87 -4.13
CA SER A 149 8.40 15.99 -3.30
C SER A 149 9.13 16.03 -1.95
N VAL A 150 9.38 14.88 -1.34
CA VAL A 150 10.18 14.78 -0.10
C VAL A 150 11.63 15.19 -0.36
N ALA A 151 12.24 14.74 -1.46
CA ALA A 151 13.60 15.11 -1.83
C ALA A 151 13.76 16.62 -2.03
N ILE A 152 12.80 17.28 -2.70
CA ILE A 152 12.78 18.72 -2.90
C ILE A 152 12.75 19.45 -1.55
N LEU A 153 11.84 19.08 -0.64
CA LEU A 153 11.76 19.71 0.68
C LEU A 153 13.05 19.58 1.49
N ILE A 154 13.69 18.40 1.44
CA ILE A 154 14.97 18.16 2.12
C ILE A 154 16.05 19.05 1.53
N GLN A 155 16.14 19.13 0.19
CA GLN A 155 17.14 19.95 -0.48
C GLN A 155 16.94 21.43 -0.15
N GLU A 156 15.70 21.92 -0.19
CA GLU A 156 15.36 23.29 0.18
C GLU A 156 15.72 23.64 1.63
N TYR A 157 15.66 22.65 2.54
CA TYR A 157 16.10 22.82 3.92
C TYR A 157 17.64 22.80 4.02
N ALA A 158 18.27 21.83 3.35
CA ALA A 158 19.73 21.65 3.33
C ALA A 158 20.46 22.90 2.80
N ASP A 159 19.91 23.57 1.78
CA ASP A 159 20.47 24.79 1.19
C ASP A 159 20.58 25.97 2.18
N ARG A 160 19.82 25.91 3.28
CA ARG A 160 19.82 26.93 4.36
C ARG A 160 20.78 26.57 5.49
N MET A 161 21.38 25.38 5.46
CA MET A 161 22.29 24.90 6.50
C MET A 161 23.75 25.15 6.10
N PRO A 162 24.61 25.61 7.02
CA PRO A 162 26.04 25.76 6.74
C PRO A 162 26.74 24.42 6.44
N GLN A 163 26.27 23.34 7.06
CA GLN A 163 26.82 21.99 6.92
C GLN A 163 25.67 20.97 6.96
N PRO A 164 24.96 20.77 5.83
CA PRO A 164 23.89 19.78 5.79
C PRO A 164 24.46 18.35 5.90
N PRO A 165 23.77 17.43 6.58
CA PRO A 165 24.14 16.01 6.59
C PRO A 165 23.95 15.39 5.19
N ARG A 166 24.60 14.25 4.96
CA ARG A 166 24.30 13.44 3.77
C ARG A 166 22.89 12.85 3.92
N VAL A 167 22.09 12.85 2.86
CA VAL A 167 20.76 12.24 2.88
C VAL A 167 20.66 11.13 1.84
N GLN A 168 20.07 10.01 2.24
CA GLN A 168 19.71 8.91 1.34
C GLN A 168 18.22 8.61 1.46
N ILE A 169 17.51 8.65 0.33
CA ILE A 169 16.09 8.34 0.24
C ILE A 169 15.94 6.98 -0.43
N PHE A 170 15.19 6.09 0.22
CA PHE A 170 14.74 4.83 -0.32
C PHE A 170 13.27 5.00 -0.71
N ALA A 171 12.94 4.78 -1.97
CA ALA A 171 11.55 4.73 -2.45
C ALA A 171 11.26 3.28 -2.85
N THR A 172 10.15 2.71 -2.36
CA THR A 172 9.80 1.33 -2.68
C THR A 172 8.32 1.21 -2.92
N ASP A 173 7.93 0.50 -3.98
CA ASP A 173 6.56 0.08 -4.22
C ASP A 173 6.51 -1.43 -4.47
N ILE A 174 5.33 -2.03 -4.28
CA ILE A 174 5.06 -3.42 -4.65
C ILE A 174 4.78 -3.55 -6.14
N ASN A 175 4.34 -2.46 -6.77
CA ASN A 175 4.14 -2.36 -8.20
C ASN A 175 5.48 -2.16 -8.90
N GLU A 176 5.81 -3.00 -9.88
CA GLU A 176 7.03 -2.90 -10.70
C GLU A 176 6.90 -1.88 -11.85
N ALA A 177 5.76 -1.18 -11.95
CA ALA A 177 5.40 -0.29 -13.06
C ALA A 177 6.40 0.83 -13.35
#